data_AF-A0ABD5ELN2-F1
#
_entry.id   AF-A0ABD5ELN2-F1
#
_cell.length_a   1.000
_cell.length_b   1.000
_cell.length_c   1.000
_cell.angle_alpha   90.00
_cell.angle_beta   90.00
_cell.angle_gamma   90.00
#
_symmetry.space_group_name_H-M   'P 1'
#
loop_
_entity.id
_entity.type
_entity.pdbx_description
1 polymer ?
#
loop_
_entity_poly.entity_id
_entity_poly.type
_entity_poly.pdbx_seq_one_letter_code
_entity_poly.pdbx_strand_id
1 'polypeptide(L)' 'MTTAALEEVRSWPGTVSIQKAASALGISRNQLSRLIRSGQSPVRTIEMGSHCRIVTASLARVLDGGEA' A
#
# COMPACT_ATOMS: atom_id res chain seq x y z
N MET A 1 -9.89 -2.46 -16.52
CA MET A 1 -8.42 -2.68 -16.58
C MET A 1 -7.86 -2.76 -15.16
N THR A 2 -8.26 -3.77 -14.37
CA THR A 2 -7.96 -3.80 -12.92
C THR A 2 -7.24 -5.07 -12.45
N THR A 3 -7.14 -6.11 -13.30
CA THR A 3 -6.45 -7.37 -12.95
C THR A 3 -4.92 -7.23 -12.88
N ALA A 4 -4.32 -6.46 -13.80
CA ALA A 4 -2.86 -6.35 -13.91
C ALA A 4 -2.21 -5.69 -12.68
N ALA A 5 -2.85 -4.69 -12.07
CA ALA A 5 -2.33 -4.04 -10.87
C ALA A 5 -2.34 -4.97 -9.65
N LEU A 6 -3.37 -5.81 -9.51
CA LEU A 6 -3.47 -6.77 -8.40
C LEU A 6 -2.45 -7.91 -8.55
N GLU A 7 -2.30 -8.43 -9.77
CA GLU A 7 -1.32 -9.48 -10.07
C GLU A 7 0.11 -8.99 -9.88
N GLU A 8 0.41 -7.76 -10.30
CA GLU A 8 1.70 -7.14 -10.06
C GLU A 8 1.98 -6.95 -8.56
N VAL A 9 0.99 -6.48 -7.79
CA VAL A 9 1.11 -6.36 -6.33
C VAL A 9 1.35 -7.72 -5.68
N ARG A 10 0.66 -8.79 -6.11
CA ARG A 10 0.88 -10.15 -5.58
C ARG A 10 2.30 -10.66 -5.87
N SER A 11 2.94 -10.19 -6.93
CA SER A 11 4.33 -10.53 -7.25
C SER A 11 5.36 -9.72 -6.44
N TRP A 12 4.95 -8.73 -5.65
CA TRP A 12 5.88 -7.95 -4.85
C TRP A 12 6.38 -8.74 -3.63
N PRO A 13 7.58 -8.38 -3.11
CA PRO A 13 8.03 -8.90 -1.81
C PRO A 13 7.01 -8.57 -0.72
N GLY A 14 7.00 -9.35 0.37
CA GLY A 14 5.97 -9.25 1.43
C GLY A 14 5.77 -7.85 2.04
N THR A 15 6.74 -6.95 1.84
CA THR A 15 6.61 -5.53 2.15
C THR A 15 7.19 -4.66 1.03
N VAL A 16 6.57 -3.51 0.77
CA VAL A 16 7.03 -2.51 -0.22
C VAL A 16 7.14 -1.11 0.36
N SER A 17 7.83 -0.22 -0.34
CA SER A 17 7.96 1.19 0.05
C SER A 17 6.65 1.97 -0.18
N ILE A 18 6.47 3.05 0.58
CA ILE A 18 5.32 3.98 0.43
C ILE A 18 5.14 4.46 -1.02
N GLN A 19 6.22 4.78 -1.74
CA GLN A 19 6.11 5.22 -3.13
C GLN A 19 5.51 4.16 -4.05
N LYS A 20 5.94 2.91 -3.90
CA LYS A 20 5.49 1.82 -4.77
C LYS A 20 4.02 1.50 -4.50
N ALA A 21 3.64 1.44 -3.23
CA ALA A 21 2.25 1.29 -2.80
C ALA A 21 1.36 2.45 -3.29
N ALA A 22 1.80 3.71 -3.15
CA ALA A 22 1.04 4.88 -3.60
C ALA A 22 0.79 4.83 -5.11
N SER A 23 1.80 4.41 -5.89
CA SER A 23 1.68 4.26 -7.34
C SER A 23 0.65 3.18 -7.72
N ALA A 24 0.62 2.04 -7.03
CA ALA A 24 -0.40 1.01 -7.29
C ALA A 24 -1.80 1.42 -6.85
N LEU A 25 -1.91 2.23 -5.80
CA LEU A 25 -3.19 2.80 -5.35
C LEU A 25 -3.65 3.99 -6.22
N GLY A 26 -2.84 4.46 -7.17
CA GLY A 26 -3.15 5.63 -7.99
C GLY A 26 -3.18 6.96 -7.23
N ILE A 27 -2.53 7.03 -6.07
CA ILE A 27 -2.47 8.24 -5.22
C ILE A 27 -1.04 8.75 -5.06
N SER A 28 -0.91 9.99 -4.61
CA SER A 28 0.40 10.58 -4.35
C SER A 28 1.07 9.98 -3.11
N ARG A 29 2.41 9.82 -3.13
CA ARG A 29 3.21 9.42 -1.95
C ARG A 29 2.87 10.26 -0.72
N ASN A 30 2.73 11.57 -0.89
CA ASN A 30 2.47 12.50 0.20
C ASN A 30 1.06 12.29 0.79
N GLN A 31 0.08 11.98 -0.06
CA GLN A 31 -1.28 11.64 0.37
C GLN A 31 -1.30 10.34 1.17
N LEU A 32 -0.65 9.29 0.67
CA LEU A 32 -0.55 8.03 1.41
C LEU A 32 0.19 8.20 2.74
N SER A 33 1.30 8.94 2.75
CA SER A 33 2.03 9.26 3.99
C SER A 33 1.18 10.08 4.98
N ARG A 34 0.31 10.96 4.50
CA ARG A 34 -0.62 11.73 5.35
C ARG A 34 -1.71 10.85 5.94
N LEU A 35 -2.25 9.92 5.17
CA LEU A 35 -3.24 8.93 5.65
C LEU A 35 -2.65 8.02 6.73
N ILE A 36 -1.43 7.52 6.51
CA ILE A 36 -0.67 6.72 7.49
C ILE A 36 -0.46 7.52 8.78
N ARG A 37 0.03 8.76 8.68
CA ARG A 37 0.24 9.63 9.84
C ARG A 37 -1.05 10.01 10.57
N SER A 38 -2.17 10.09 9.84
CA SER A 38 -3.49 10.38 10.40
C SER A 38 -4.17 9.15 11.02
N GLY A 39 -3.56 7.96 10.95
CA GLY A 39 -4.18 6.71 11.41
C GLY A 39 -5.34 6.22 10.53
N GLN A 40 -5.54 6.84 9.35
CA GLN A 40 -6.60 6.51 8.39
C GLN A 40 -6.05 5.73 7.18
N SER A 41 -4.91 5.05 7.34
CA SER A 41 -4.34 4.28 6.23
C SER A 41 -5.17 3.02 6.00
N PRO A 42 -5.70 2.82 4.78
CA PRO A 42 -6.43 1.59 4.45
C PRO A 42 -5.49 0.36 4.40
N VAL A 43 -4.17 0.59 4.44
CA VAL A 43 -3.14 -0.45 4.33
C VAL A 43 -2.30 -0.53 5.61
N ARG A 44 -1.93 -1.75 6.01
CA ARG A 44 -1.07 -1.97 7.17
C ARG A 44 0.37 -1.53 6.87
N THR A 45 0.92 -0.71 7.76
CA THR A 45 2.31 -0.25 7.71
C THR A 45 3.14 -0.91 8.80
N ILE A 46 4.43 -1.12 8.52
CA ILE A 46 5.44 -1.56 9.46
C ILE A 46 6.56 -0.53 9.44
N GLU A 47 6.90 -0.02 10.62
CA GLU A 47 8.03 0.87 10.80
C GLU A 47 9.30 0.04 10.98
N MET A 48 10.21 0.12 10.01
CA MET A 48 11.55 -0.45 10.07
C MET A 48 12.55 0.68 10.33
N GLY A 49 12.71 1.04 11.61
CA GLY A 49 13.54 2.16 12.04
C GLY A 49 13.07 3.47 11.40
N SER A 50 13.93 4.11 10.61
CA SER A 50 13.61 5.36 9.90
C SER A 50 12.73 5.18 8.65
N HIS A 51 12.49 3.94 8.22
CA HIS A 51 11.78 3.63 6.98
C HIS A 51 10.43 2.98 7.27
N CYS A 52 9.37 3.58 6.75
CA CYS A 52 8.05 2.96 6.79
C CYS A 52 7.83 2.09 5.55
N ARG A 53 7.44 0.83 5.78
CA ARG A 53 7.09 -0.14 4.74
C ARG A 53 5.62 -0.51 4.83
N ILE A 54 5.03 -0.89 3.71
CA ILE A 54 3.63 -1.27 3.57
C ILE A 54 3.56 -2.76 3.31
N VAL A 55 2.66 -3.44 4.02
CA VAL A 55 2.42 -4.87 3.84
C VAL A 55 1.66 -5.09 2.55
N THR A 56 2.29 -5.79 1.61
CA THR A 56 1.74 -6.05 0.28
C THR A 56 0.41 -6.80 0.35
N ALA A 57 0.26 -7.73 1.28
CA ALA A 57 -0.99 -8.47 1.49
C ALA A 57 -2.18 -7.56 1.88
N SER A 58 -1.93 -6.54 2.72
CA SER A 58 -2.96 -5.56 3.07
C SER A 58 -3.32 -4.66 1.89
N LEU A 59 -2.32 -4.27 1.09
CA LEU A 59 -2.55 -3.48 -0.12
C LEU A 59 -3.34 -4.24 -1.18
N ALA A 60 -3.02 -5.52 -1.40
CA ALA A 60 -3.78 -6.39 -2.30
C ALA A 60 -5.24 -6.52 -1.86
N ARG A 61 -5.52 -6.58 -0.55
CA ARG A 61 -6.89 -6.69 -0.03
C ARG A 61 -7.73 -5.44 -0.27
N VAL A 62 -7.12 -4.25 -0.14
CA VAL A 62 -7.79 -2.98 -0.48
C VAL A 62 -8.09 -2.89 -1.97
N LEU A 63 -7.16 -3.33 -2.82
CA LEU A 63 -7.33 -3.33 -4.28
C LEU A 63 -8.36 -4.36 -4.76
N ASP A 64 -8.56 -5.45 -4.01
CA ASP A 64 -9.57 -6.49 -4.28
C ASP A 64 -11.01 -6.01 -4.04
N GLY A 65 -11.20 -4.81 -3.47
CA GLY A 65 -12.52 -4.24 -3.14
C GLY A 65 -13.00 -4.59 -1.74
N GLY A 66 -12.12 -5.14 -0.90
CA GLY A 66 -12.39 -5.29 0.53
C GLY A 66 -12.17 -3.98 1.26
N GLU A 67 -13.25 -3.23 1.46
CA GLU A 67 -13.31 -2.17 2.48
C GLU A 67 -12.75 -2.73 3.81
N ALA A 68 -11.83 -1.98 4.43
CA ALA A 68 -11.26 -2.30 5.74
C ALA A 68 -12.08 -1.69 6.86
#